data_AF-A0A956DLG5-F1
#
_entry.id   AF-A0A956DLG5-F1
#
_cell.length_a   1.000
_cell.length_b   1.000
_cell.length_c   1.000
_cell.angle_alpha   90.00
_cell.angle_beta   90.00
_cell.angle_gamma   90.00
#
_symmetry.space_group_name_H-M   'P 1'
#
loop_
_entity.id
_entity.type
_entity.pdbx_description
1 polymer ?
#
loop_
_entity_poly.entity_id
_entity_poly.type
_entity_poly.pdbx_seq_one_letter_code
_entity_poly.pdbx_strand_id
1 'polypeptide(L)'
;MRHTALLLVALGACTPHLRPATVVAPVDTSDVTMTETEEASTPPETAVSADLRALVIDLAAQGEVTSAGVGYSGEKSASYAAYEALVAVASTADLEKLLDHPSPVVRAYVAGHLAMKDGASLDAIDGALRDRSSIDAQYGCMGHRTSVAAHVTTQLCGALSLDLPHRGDAEQRLATLAADPTAPSQAAAARCLHQYAAP
;
A
#
# COMPACT_ATOMS: atom_id res chain seq x y z
N MET A 1 -12.41 -45.22 26.39
CA MET A 1 -10.95 -45.47 26.29
C MET A 1 -10.32 -44.21 25.73
N ARG A 2 -9.50 -43.53 26.54
CA ARG A 2 -8.89 -42.22 26.23
C ARG A 2 -7.52 -42.47 25.61
N HIS A 3 -7.21 -41.87 24.47
CA HIS A 3 -5.85 -41.79 23.93
C HIS A 3 -5.49 -40.32 23.82
N THR A 4 -4.66 -39.87 24.76
CA THR A 4 -4.04 -38.56 24.80
C THR A 4 -2.69 -38.69 24.11
N ALA A 5 -2.53 -38.08 22.94
CA ALA A 5 -1.24 -37.97 22.27
C ALA A 5 -0.66 -36.59 22.59
N LEU A 6 0.42 -36.56 23.37
CA LEU A 6 1.29 -35.40 23.53
C LEU A 6 2.17 -35.27 22.28
N LEU A 7 2.08 -34.13 21.59
CA LEU A 7 3.03 -33.76 20.54
C LEU A 7 4.04 -32.77 21.15
N LEU A 8 5.29 -33.21 21.33
CA LEU A 8 6.42 -32.36 21.67
C LEU A 8 6.93 -31.69 20.38
N VAL A 9 6.89 -30.35 20.32
CA VAL A 9 7.57 -29.58 19.27
C VAL A 9 8.85 -28.99 19.86
N ALA A 10 9.98 -29.41 19.31
CA ALA A 10 11.30 -28.92 19.69
C ALA A 10 11.55 -27.53 19.08
N LEU A 11 11.83 -26.55 19.94
CA LEU A 11 12.29 -25.21 19.54
C LEU A 11 13.79 -25.27 19.22
N GLY A 12 14.12 -25.16 17.93
CA GLY A 12 15.49 -24.96 17.47
C GLY A 12 15.89 -23.49 17.61
N ALA A 13 16.85 -23.20 18.49
CA ALA A 13 17.42 -21.87 18.66
C ALA A 13 18.42 -21.58 17.52
N CYS A 14 18.12 -20.59 16.67
CA CYS A 14 19.07 -20.02 15.72
C CYS A 14 19.92 -18.95 16.44
N THR A 15 21.21 -19.24 16.64
CA THR A 15 22.22 -18.27 17.06
C THR A 15 22.59 -17.32 15.92
N PRO A 16 22.57 -15.98 16.12
CA PRO A 16 23.08 -15.04 15.12
C PRO A 16 24.62 -14.96 15.18
N HIS A 17 25.27 -15.21 14.04
CA HIS A 17 26.69 -14.92 13.84
C HIS A 17 26.88 -13.41 13.64
N LEU A 18 27.35 -12.72 14.69
CA LEU A 18 27.85 -11.35 14.62
C LEU A 18 29.19 -11.33 13.84
N ARG A 19 29.24 -10.57 12.74
CA ARG A 19 30.50 -10.23 12.06
C ARG A 19 31.20 -9.09 12.80
N PRO A 20 32.54 -9.10 12.91
CA PRO A 20 33.29 -7.98 13.46
C PRO A 20 33.23 -6.77 12.54
N ALA A 21 33.03 -5.59 13.13
CA ALA A 21 33.06 -4.30 12.47
C ALA A 21 34.49 -3.95 12.05
N THR A 22 34.69 -3.69 10.76
CA THR A 22 35.93 -3.12 10.24
C THR A 22 35.92 -1.61 10.49
N VAL A 23 36.84 -1.15 11.34
CA VAL A 23 37.11 0.27 11.58
C VAL A 23 37.88 0.81 10.36
N VAL A 24 37.29 1.75 9.63
CA VAL A 24 37.95 2.52 8.57
C VAL A 24 38.39 3.86 9.16
N ALA A 25 39.67 4.19 8.97
CA ALA A 25 40.34 5.39 9.45
C ALA A 25 39.81 6.69 8.81
N PRO A 26 39.98 7.85 9.47
CA PRO A 26 39.58 9.15 8.94
C PRO A 26 40.50 9.59 7.80
N VAL A 27 39.90 10.02 6.68
CA VAL A 27 40.60 10.67 5.57
C VAL A 27 40.52 12.18 5.75
N ASP A 28 41.70 12.79 5.69
CA ASP A 28 42.00 14.21 5.74
C ASP A 28 41.34 14.93 4.55
N THR A 29 40.51 15.94 4.82
CA THR A 29 39.92 16.81 3.79
C THR A 29 40.52 18.20 3.90
N SER A 30 41.51 18.47 3.04
CA SER A 30 42.06 19.79 2.80
C SER A 30 41.08 20.66 2.00
N ASP A 31 41.08 21.94 2.40
CA ASP A 31 40.56 23.13 1.72
C ASP A 31 40.42 23.01 0.20
N VAL A 32 39.18 23.19 -0.29
CA VAL A 32 38.92 23.61 -1.67
C VAL A 32 37.96 24.80 -1.65
N THR A 33 38.52 25.89 -2.15
CA THR A 33 37.99 27.20 -2.51
C THR A 33 36.51 27.21 -2.88
N MET A 34 35.73 28.02 -2.16
CA MET A 34 34.40 28.43 -2.58
C MET A 34 34.50 29.41 -3.75
N THR A 35 33.93 29.02 -4.89
CA THR A 35 33.56 29.95 -5.96
C THR A 35 32.07 29.77 -6.19
N GLU A 36 31.32 30.83 -5.89
CA GLU A 36 29.91 30.99 -6.21
C GLU A 36 29.67 30.78 -7.70
N THR A 37 28.73 29.88 -8.01
CA THR A 37 27.79 30.05 -9.11
C THR A 37 26.46 29.52 -8.62
N GLU A 38 25.65 30.40 -8.04
CA GLU A 38 24.24 30.14 -7.74
C GLU A 38 23.47 30.14 -9.07
N GLU A 39 23.64 29.07 -9.83
CA GLU A 39 22.78 28.76 -10.96
C GLU A 39 21.50 28.19 -10.36
N ALA A 40 20.39 28.91 -10.53
CA ALA A 40 19.06 28.48 -10.13
C ALA A 40 18.76 27.11 -10.75
N SER A 41 19.03 26.06 -9.98
CA SER A 41 18.82 24.67 -10.37
C SER A 41 17.32 24.41 -10.24
N THR A 42 16.60 24.67 -11.33
CA THR A 42 15.24 24.14 -11.49
C THR A 42 15.36 22.62 -11.36
N PRO A 43 14.72 21.98 -10.35
CA PRO A 43 14.78 20.53 -10.22
C PRO A 43 14.17 19.90 -11.48
N PRO A 44 14.76 18.83 -12.04
CA PRO A 44 14.17 18.16 -13.18
C PRO A 44 12.83 17.53 -12.75
N GLU A 45 11.72 18.17 -13.15
CA GLU A 45 10.34 17.81 -12.81
C GLU A 45 9.83 16.51 -13.46
N THR A 46 10.68 15.67 -14.07
CA THR A 46 10.19 14.60 -14.98
C THR A 46 10.96 13.28 -14.93
N ALA A 47 11.37 12.84 -13.73
CA ALA A 47 11.73 11.44 -13.53
C ALA A 47 11.31 10.98 -12.13
N VAL A 48 10.43 9.98 -12.07
CA VAL A 48 10.34 9.06 -10.93
C VAL A 48 11.78 8.73 -10.54
N SER A 49 12.23 9.16 -9.36
CA SER A 49 13.62 8.99 -8.92
C SER A 49 14.00 7.52 -9.03
N ALA A 50 15.28 7.22 -9.26
CA ALA A 50 15.75 5.83 -9.37
C ALA A 50 15.32 5.00 -8.14
N ASP A 51 15.30 5.64 -6.97
CA ASP A 51 14.84 5.06 -5.72
C ASP A 51 13.35 4.72 -5.74
N LEU A 52 12.50 5.65 -6.19
CA LEU A 52 11.07 5.42 -6.32
C LEU A 52 10.77 4.27 -7.29
N ARG A 53 11.51 4.18 -8.40
CA ARG A 53 11.39 3.07 -9.36
C ARG A 53 11.76 1.73 -8.74
N ALA A 54 12.84 1.68 -7.95
CA ALA A 54 13.25 0.46 -7.26
C ALA A 54 12.18 -0.02 -6.28
N LEU A 55 11.57 0.89 -5.51
CA LEU A 55 10.48 0.58 -4.58
C LEU A 55 9.23 0.05 -5.30
N VAL A 56 8.87 0.62 -6.45
CA VAL A 56 7.74 0.14 -7.26
C VAL A 56 8.00 -1.26 -7.81
N ILE A 57 9.22 -1.54 -8.28
CA ILE A 57 9.62 -2.88 -8.75
C ILE A 57 9.55 -3.88 -7.60
N ASP A 58 10.08 -3.53 -6.44
CA ASP A 58 10.06 -4.38 -5.26
C ASP A 58 8.62 -4.70 -4.84
N LEU A 59 7.75 -3.69 -4.72
CA LEU A 59 6.33 -3.89 -4.41
C LEU A 59 5.62 -4.76 -5.44
N ALA A 60 5.88 -4.53 -6.73
CA ALA A 60 5.29 -5.32 -7.81
C ALA A 60 5.70 -6.80 -7.74
N ALA A 61 6.91 -7.10 -7.28
CA ALA A 61 7.43 -8.47 -7.18
C ALA A 61 6.78 -9.29 -6.05
N GLN A 62 6.17 -8.64 -5.05
CA GLN A 62 5.57 -9.33 -3.90
C GLN A 62 4.30 -10.12 -4.27
N GLY A 63 3.58 -9.71 -5.31
CA GLY A 63 2.47 -10.49 -5.90
C GLY A 63 1.16 -10.52 -5.08
N GLU A 64 1.13 -9.97 -3.87
CA GLU A 64 -0.05 -9.92 -3.01
C GLU A 64 -0.21 -8.57 -2.28
N VAL A 65 -1.45 -8.23 -1.95
CA VAL A 65 -1.78 -7.09 -1.10
C VAL A 65 -2.01 -7.57 0.34
N THR A 66 -1.30 -7.00 1.29
CA THR A 66 -1.36 -7.40 2.70
C THR A 66 -1.62 -6.21 3.62
N SER A 67 -2.26 -6.48 4.77
CA SER A 67 -2.38 -5.50 5.86
C SER A 67 -1.08 -5.33 6.65
N ALA A 68 -1.06 -4.33 7.54
CA ALA A 68 0.10 -4.01 8.38
C ALA A 68 0.63 -5.16 9.24
N GLY A 69 -0.26 -6.06 9.66
CA GLY A 69 0.09 -7.31 10.33
C GLY A 69 -0.61 -8.49 9.66
N VAL A 70 0.10 -9.58 9.44
CA VAL A 70 -0.41 -10.83 8.86
C VAL A 70 -0.08 -12.04 9.71
N GLY A 71 -0.81 -13.13 9.49
CA GLY A 71 -0.63 -14.38 10.24
C GLY A 71 -1.11 -14.31 11.69
N TYR A 72 -0.72 -15.31 12.48
CA TYR A 72 -1.16 -15.43 13.88
C TYR A 72 -0.50 -14.40 14.80
N SER A 73 0.78 -14.09 14.56
CA SER A 73 1.57 -13.14 15.33
C SER A 73 1.36 -11.68 14.92
N GLY A 74 0.66 -11.41 13.81
CA GLY A 74 0.48 -10.05 13.28
C GLY A 74 1.79 -9.44 12.77
N GLU A 75 2.68 -10.27 12.22
CA GLU A 75 3.97 -9.82 11.70
C GLU A 75 3.80 -8.95 10.46
N LYS A 76 4.71 -7.98 10.30
CA LYS A 76 4.75 -7.14 9.12
C LYS A 76 5.21 -7.97 7.92
N SER A 77 4.40 -8.02 6.88
CA SER A 77 4.74 -8.69 5.63
C SER A 77 5.76 -7.89 4.81
N ALA A 78 6.46 -8.57 3.90
CA ALA A 78 7.32 -7.92 2.93
C ALA A 78 6.54 -6.98 1.99
N SER A 79 5.34 -7.38 1.54
CA SER A 79 4.46 -6.56 0.70
C SER A 79 4.05 -5.25 1.37
N TYR A 80 3.67 -5.31 2.65
CA TYR A 80 3.31 -4.10 3.38
C TYR A 80 4.53 -3.22 3.65
N ALA A 81 5.69 -3.81 3.97
CA ALA A 81 6.92 -3.04 4.16
C ALA A 81 7.37 -2.30 2.88
N ALA A 82 7.29 -2.96 1.71
CA ALA A 82 7.59 -2.35 0.42
C ALA A 82 6.61 -1.20 0.10
N TYR A 83 5.32 -1.40 0.40
CA TYR A 83 4.30 -0.37 0.27
C TYR A 83 4.58 0.84 1.18
N GLU A 84 4.89 0.63 2.46
CA GLU A 84 5.23 1.72 3.39
C GLU A 84 6.44 2.52 2.91
N ALA A 85 7.48 1.83 2.44
CA ALA A 85 8.67 2.48 1.90
C ALA A 85 8.33 3.33 0.66
N LEU A 86 7.46 2.82 -0.22
CA LEU A 86 6.98 3.56 -1.39
C LEU A 86 6.25 4.85 -1.00
N VAL A 87 5.24 4.77 -0.13
CA VAL A 87 4.41 5.94 0.21
C VAL A 87 5.12 6.95 1.12
N ALA A 88 6.20 6.54 1.78
CA ALA A 88 7.04 7.44 2.57
C ALA A 88 7.83 8.44 1.71
N VAL A 89 8.10 8.11 0.44
CA VAL A 89 8.92 8.95 -0.47
C VAL A 89 8.14 9.49 -1.67
N ALA A 90 7.05 8.82 -2.07
CA ALA A 90 6.25 9.23 -3.23
C ALA A 90 5.40 10.48 -2.93
N SER A 91 5.41 11.44 -3.84
CA SER A 91 4.44 12.53 -3.82
C SER A 91 3.04 12.03 -4.21
N THR A 92 1.99 12.78 -3.91
CA THR A 92 0.63 12.45 -4.39
C THR A 92 0.59 12.33 -5.92
N ALA A 93 1.26 13.23 -6.63
CA ALA A 93 1.34 13.18 -8.10
C ALA A 93 2.07 11.93 -8.62
N ASP A 94 3.08 11.43 -7.89
CA ASP A 94 3.73 10.17 -8.25
C ASP A 94 2.81 8.98 -8.01
N LEU A 95 2.08 8.97 -6.90
CA LEU A 95 1.09 7.94 -6.60
C LEU A 95 0.00 7.92 -7.67
N GLU A 96 -0.53 9.07 -8.10
CA GLU A 96 -1.52 9.13 -9.17
C GLU A 96 -1.02 8.52 -10.49
N LYS A 97 0.25 8.77 -10.88
CA LYS A 97 0.86 8.13 -12.05
C LYS A 97 0.95 6.60 -11.92
N LEU A 98 1.10 6.09 -10.70
CA LEU A 98 1.18 4.64 -10.45
C LEU A 98 -0.18 3.94 -10.55
N LEU A 99 -1.29 4.68 -10.67
CA LEU A 99 -2.61 4.09 -10.93
C LEU A 99 -2.69 3.43 -12.32
N ASP A 100 -1.81 3.80 -13.26
CA ASP A 100 -1.71 3.17 -14.58
C ASP A 100 -0.63 2.07 -14.65
N HIS A 101 -0.02 1.71 -13.52
CA HIS A 101 1.06 0.73 -13.48
C HIS A 101 0.58 -0.67 -13.93
N PRO A 102 1.37 -1.46 -14.68
CA PRO A 102 0.93 -2.78 -15.18
C PRO A 102 0.63 -3.80 -14.08
N SER A 103 1.30 -3.73 -12.92
CA SER A 103 1.03 -4.62 -11.78
C SER A 103 -0.26 -4.23 -11.06
N PRO A 104 -1.26 -5.15 -10.95
CA PRO A 104 -2.49 -4.89 -10.22
C PRO A 104 -2.28 -4.71 -8.71
N VAL A 105 -1.22 -5.29 -8.14
CA VAL A 105 -0.85 -5.12 -6.72
C VAL A 105 -0.44 -3.68 -6.44
N VAL A 106 0.37 -3.09 -7.33
CA VAL A 106 0.78 -1.68 -7.23
C VAL A 106 -0.46 -0.78 -7.32
N ARG A 107 -1.30 -0.99 -8.34
CA ARG A 107 -2.54 -0.19 -8.50
C ARG A 107 -3.46 -0.31 -7.28
N ALA A 108 -3.62 -1.50 -6.72
CA ALA A 108 -4.46 -1.74 -5.54
C ALA A 108 -3.95 -1.00 -4.30
N TYR A 109 -2.65 -1.13 -3.98
CA TYR A 109 -2.05 -0.41 -2.84
C TYR A 109 -2.13 1.10 -2.99
N VAL A 110 -1.79 1.61 -4.17
CA VAL A 110 -1.78 3.06 -4.46
C VAL A 110 -3.19 3.64 -4.41
N ALA A 111 -4.16 3.00 -5.09
CA ALA A 111 -5.54 3.46 -5.06
C ALA A 111 -6.15 3.36 -3.66
N GLY A 112 -5.84 2.29 -2.92
CA GLY A 112 -6.23 2.15 -1.52
C GLY A 112 -5.66 3.26 -0.62
N HIS A 113 -4.39 3.62 -0.82
CA HIS A 113 -3.76 4.75 -0.12
C HIS A 113 -4.47 6.06 -0.43
N LEU A 114 -4.67 6.38 -1.71
CA LEU A 114 -5.32 7.62 -2.14
C LEU A 114 -6.78 7.70 -1.65
N ALA A 115 -7.50 6.57 -1.58
CA ALA A 115 -8.84 6.50 -1.01
C ALA A 115 -8.89 6.90 0.48
N MET A 116 -7.80 6.67 1.21
CA MET A 116 -7.68 6.93 2.65
C MET A 116 -6.92 8.22 2.98
N LYS A 117 -6.25 8.83 2.00
CA LYS A 117 -5.38 9.98 2.20
C LYS A 117 -6.20 11.27 2.21
N ASP A 118 -6.00 12.11 3.22
CA ASP A 118 -6.58 13.44 3.25
C ASP A 118 -6.03 14.33 2.10
N GLY A 119 -6.92 15.13 1.51
CA GLY A 119 -6.60 16.00 0.37
C GLY A 119 -6.36 15.31 -0.96
N ALA A 120 -6.49 13.97 -1.05
CA ALA A 120 -6.43 13.26 -2.32
C ALA A 120 -7.77 13.37 -3.06
N SER A 121 -7.71 13.59 -4.38
CA SER A 121 -8.91 13.57 -5.21
C SER A 121 -9.38 12.12 -5.43
N LEU A 122 -10.62 11.82 -5.05
CA LEU A 122 -11.22 10.51 -5.35
C LEU A 122 -11.46 10.30 -6.85
N ASP A 123 -11.38 11.35 -7.67
CA ASP A 123 -11.45 11.21 -9.13
C ASP A 123 -10.22 10.50 -9.71
N ALA A 124 -9.07 10.59 -9.05
CA ALA A 124 -7.88 9.89 -9.50
C ALA A 124 -8.08 8.37 -9.48
N ILE A 125 -8.75 7.83 -8.47
CA ILE A 125 -8.91 6.38 -8.28
C ILE A 125 -10.04 5.74 -9.10
N ASP A 126 -10.69 6.51 -9.98
CA ASP A 126 -11.90 6.08 -10.66
C ASP A 126 -11.69 4.93 -11.66
N GLY A 127 -10.50 4.88 -12.26
CA GLY A 127 -10.05 3.73 -13.04
C GLY A 127 -9.92 2.47 -12.18
N ALA A 128 -9.33 2.60 -10.99
CA ALA A 128 -9.12 1.49 -10.06
C ALA A 128 -10.45 0.93 -9.50
N LEU A 129 -11.46 1.78 -9.29
CA LEU A 129 -12.81 1.36 -8.90
C LEU A 129 -13.54 0.53 -9.97
N ARG A 130 -13.05 0.54 -11.22
CA ARG A 130 -13.56 -0.26 -12.33
C ARG A 130 -12.61 -1.39 -12.74
N ASP A 131 -11.43 -1.48 -12.13
CA ASP A 131 -10.41 -2.45 -12.46
C ASP A 131 -10.78 -3.86 -11.98
N ARG A 132 -10.97 -4.75 -12.95
CA ARG A 132 -11.37 -6.16 -12.74
C ARG A 132 -10.18 -7.11 -12.56
N SER A 133 -8.96 -6.59 -12.60
CA SER A 133 -7.75 -7.41 -12.43
C SER A 133 -7.77 -8.10 -11.09
N SER A 134 -7.44 -9.39 -11.10
CA SER A 134 -7.40 -10.21 -9.89
C SER A 134 -6.12 -9.95 -9.10
N ILE A 135 -6.24 -9.94 -7.78
CA ILE A 135 -5.13 -9.90 -6.83
C ILE A 135 -5.38 -10.93 -5.72
N ASP A 136 -4.30 -11.46 -5.18
CA ASP A 136 -4.35 -12.18 -3.91
C ASP A 136 -4.16 -11.15 -2.78
N ALA A 137 -4.96 -11.28 -1.71
CA ALA A 137 -4.96 -10.36 -0.60
C ALA A 137 -5.02 -11.07 0.75
N GLN A 138 -4.30 -10.55 1.75
CA GLN A 138 -4.28 -11.09 3.12
C GLN A 138 -4.46 -9.98 4.18
N TYR A 139 -5.52 -10.11 4.99
CA TYR A 139 -5.79 -9.21 6.10
C TYR A 139 -5.74 -9.99 7.41
N GLY A 140 -4.73 -9.73 8.24
CA GLY A 140 -4.44 -10.56 9.40
C GLY A 140 -4.20 -12.00 8.98
N CYS A 141 -5.02 -12.92 9.49
CA CYS A 141 -4.95 -14.35 9.15
C CYS A 141 -5.82 -14.77 7.96
N MET A 142 -6.60 -13.86 7.36
CA MET A 142 -7.54 -14.20 6.29
C MET A 142 -6.98 -13.83 4.91
N GLY A 143 -6.58 -14.85 4.15
CA GLY A 143 -6.21 -14.75 2.75
C GLY A 143 -7.40 -15.00 1.82
N HIS A 144 -7.54 -14.23 0.74
CA HIS A 144 -8.53 -14.46 -0.30
C HIS A 144 -8.11 -13.83 -1.63
N ARG A 145 -8.73 -14.28 -2.72
CA ARG A 145 -8.60 -13.66 -4.04
C ARG A 145 -9.72 -12.64 -4.25
N THR A 146 -9.38 -11.45 -4.74
CA THR A 146 -10.32 -10.35 -4.99
C THR A 146 -9.94 -9.59 -6.25
N SER A 147 -10.71 -8.57 -6.62
CA SER A 147 -10.34 -7.62 -7.68
C SER A 147 -9.76 -6.34 -7.09
N VAL A 148 -8.99 -5.61 -7.89
CA VAL A 148 -8.52 -4.25 -7.54
C VAL A 148 -9.72 -3.37 -7.14
N ALA A 149 -10.79 -3.35 -7.94
CA ALA A 149 -12.00 -2.57 -7.63
C ALA A 149 -12.64 -2.93 -6.29
N ALA A 150 -12.81 -4.23 -5.99
CA ALA A 150 -13.39 -4.65 -4.72
C ALA A 150 -12.48 -4.32 -3.53
N HIS A 151 -11.17 -4.44 -3.70
CA HIS A 151 -10.19 -4.01 -2.71
C HIS A 151 -10.29 -2.50 -2.41
N VAL A 152 -10.21 -1.66 -3.43
CA VAL A 152 -10.27 -0.19 -3.29
C VAL A 152 -11.61 0.25 -2.69
N THR A 153 -12.71 -0.40 -3.07
CA THR A 153 -14.03 -0.16 -2.46
C THR A 153 -14.01 -0.47 -0.97
N THR A 154 -13.32 -1.53 -0.54
CA THR A 154 -13.17 -1.86 0.90
C THR A 154 -12.39 -0.78 1.64
N GLN A 155 -11.37 -0.17 1.01
CA GLN A 155 -10.65 0.97 1.60
C GLN A 155 -11.54 2.20 1.72
N LEU A 156 -12.29 2.58 0.67
CA LEU A 156 -13.29 3.66 0.76
C LEU A 156 -14.31 3.45 1.88
N CYS A 157 -14.71 2.21 2.14
CA CYS A 157 -15.58 1.87 3.26
C CYS A 157 -14.92 2.12 4.62
N GLY A 158 -13.61 1.90 4.73
CA GLY A 158 -12.82 2.30 5.89
C GLY A 158 -12.77 3.83 6.06
N ALA A 159 -12.73 4.59 4.96
CA ALA A 159 -12.78 6.06 5.04
C ALA A 159 -14.07 6.57 5.69
N LEU A 160 -15.21 5.91 5.45
CA LEU A 160 -16.49 6.26 6.08
C LEU A 160 -16.49 6.02 7.60
N SER A 161 -15.78 5.00 8.07
CA SER A 161 -15.74 4.67 9.50
C SER A 161 -14.80 5.56 10.31
N LEU A 162 -13.83 6.19 9.64
CA LEU A 162 -12.80 7.04 10.25
C LEU A 162 -13.13 8.54 10.23
N ASP A 163 -14.32 8.91 9.77
CA ASP A 163 -14.80 10.31 9.68
C ASP A 163 -13.80 11.23 8.95
N LEU A 164 -13.24 10.74 7.85
CA LEU A 164 -12.25 11.49 7.08
C LEU A 164 -12.87 12.74 6.43
N PRO A 165 -12.08 13.80 6.16
CA PRO A 165 -12.58 15.06 5.59
C PRO A 165 -13.38 14.90 4.28
N HIS A 166 -13.06 13.88 3.48
CA HIS A 166 -13.72 13.54 2.22
C HIS A 166 -14.82 12.47 2.35
N ARG A 167 -15.39 12.29 3.56
CA ARG A 167 -16.45 11.31 3.82
C ARG A 167 -17.64 11.44 2.86
N GLY A 168 -18.10 12.68 2.63
CA GLY A 168 -19.25 12.93 1.73
C GLY A 168 -18.99 12.47 0.30
N ASP A 169 -17.78 12.73 -0.22
CA ASP A 169 -17.38 12.30 -1.55
C ASP A 169 -17.26 10.78 -1.64
N ALA A 170 -16.70 10.14 -0.60
CA ALA A 170 -16.61 8.69 -0.52
C ALA A 170 -18.00 8.04 -0.50
N GLU A 171 -18.94 8.58 0.27
CA GLU A 171 -20.33 8.10 0.35
C GLU A 171 -21.03 8.24 -1.00
N GLN A 172 -20.91 9.39 -1.67
CA GLN A 172 -21.49 9.62 -3.00
C GLN A 172 -20.90 8.67 -4.05
N ARG A 173 -19.58 8.39 -3.99
CA ARG A 173 -18.93 7.46 -4.91
C ARG A 173 -19.41 6.03 -4.68
N LEU A 174 -19.52 5.61 -3.42
CA LEU A 174 -20.07 4.30 -3.05
C LEU A 174 -21.54 4.16 -3.49
N ALA A 175 -22.35 5.22 -3.35
CA ALA A 175 -23.74 5.21 -3.80
C ALA A 175 -23.83 5.03 -5.32
N THR A 176 -22.97 5.70 -6.07
CA THR A 176 -22.88 5.58 -7.53
C THR A 176 -22.48 4.15 -7.94
N LEU A 177 -21.47 3.56 -7.28
CA LEU A 177 -21.04 2.18 -7.52
C LEU A 177 -22.14 1.16 -7.17
N ALA A 178 -22.87 1.38 -6.08
CA ALA A 178 -23.97 0.51 -5.67
C ALA A 178 -25.15 0.54 -6.66
N ALA A 179 -25.38 1.70 -7.29
CA ALA A 179 -26.43 1.90 -8.28
C ALA A 179 -26.08 1.35 -9.67
N ASP A 180 -24.80 1.13 -9.99
CA ASP A 180 -24.34 0.59 -11.26
C ASP A 180 -24.25 -0.96 -11.24
N PRO A 181 -25.18 -1.69 -11.90
CA PRO A 181 -25.15 -3.15 -11.91
C PRO A 181 -23.97 -3.74 -12.69
N THR A 182 -23.24 -2.92 -13.45
CA THR A 182 -22.06 -3.33 -14.21
C THR A 182 -20.76 -3.12 -13.44
N ALA A 183 -20.81 -2.38 -12.32
CA ALA A 183 -19.64 -2.12 -11.50
C ALA A 183 -19.16 -3.43 -10.84
N PRO A 184 -17.87 -3.79 -10.95
CA PRO A 184 -17.34 -5.03 -10.37
C PRO A 184 -17.40 -5.04 -8.83
N SER A 185 -17.54 -3.88 -8.20
CA SER A 185 -17.65 -3.71 -6.76
C SER A 185 -19.06 -3.34 -6.29
N GLN A 186 -20.09 -3.39 -7.14
CA GLN A 186 -21.47 -3.00 -6.81
C GLN A 186 -21.95 -3.60 -5.48
N ALA A 187 -21.85 -4.92 -5.33
CA ALA A 187 -22.30 -5.61 -4.12
C ALA A 187 -21.49 -5.23 -2.87
N ALA A 188 -20.20 -4.92 -3.02
CA ALA A 188 -19.37 -4.46 -1.91
C ALA A 188 -19.77 -3.04 -1.47
N ALA A 189 -19.99 -2.14 -2.42
CA ALA A 189 -20.44 -0.78 -2.17
C ALA A 189 -21.83 -0.75 -1.49
N ALA A 190 -22.78 -1.56 -1.96
CA ALA A 190 -24.11 -1.66 -1.37
C ALA A 190 -24.08 -2.15 0.09
N ARG A 191 -23.29 -3.20 0.38
CA ARG A 191 -23.13 -3.70 1.77
C ARG A 191 -22.51 -2.65 2.68
N CYS A 192 -21.55 -1.91 2.17
CA CYS A 192 -20.86 -0.86 2.90
C CYS A 192 -21.79 0.29 3.29
N LEU A 193 -22.57 0.81 2.34
CA LEU A 193 -23.58 1.83 2.62
C LEU A 193 -24.60 1.34 3.64
N HIS A 194 -25.07 0.10 3.53
CA HIS A 194 -25.98 -0.48 4.52
C HIS A 194 -25.35 -0.57 5.92
N GLN A 195 -24.06 -0.87 6.01
CA GLN A 195 -23.35 -0.98 7.29
C GLN A 195 -23.16 0.38 7.98
N TYR A 196 -22.99 1.46 7.20
CA TYR A 196 -22.69 2.81 7.73
C TYR A 196 -23.83 3.82 7.58
N ALA A 197 -24.98 3.42 7.04
CA ALA A 197 -26.19 4.23 7.07
C ALA A 197 -26.57 4.50 8.53
N ALA A 198 -26.60 5.78 8.92
CA ALA A 198 -27.06 6.18 10.24
C ALA A 198 -28.54 5.76 10.42
N PRO A 199 -28.94 5.21 11.58
CA PRO A 199 -30.33 4.94 11.89
C PRO A 199 -31.18 6.21 12.02
#